data_AF-A0A2H0Z880-F1
#
_entry.id   AF-A0A2H0Z880-F1
#
_cell.length_a   1.000
_cell.length_b   1.000
_cell.length_c   1.000
_cell.angle_alpha   90.00
_cell.angle_beta   90.00
_cell.angle_gamma   90.00
#
_symmetry.space_group_name_H-M   'P 1'
#
loop_
_entity.id
_entity.type
_entity.pdbx_description
1 polymer ?
#
loop_
_entity_poly.entity_id
_entity_poly.type
_entity_poly.pdbx_seq_one_letter_code
_entity_poly.pdbx_strand_id
1 'polypeptide(L)'
;MTNCPKCPSETLVKTSVLANIPLDICPGCSGIWFDKGELEELLKKSQGYNPKNLELINPKAEGLACPRCKTKMSHGGLVNPLLLVDKCQSCGGVWLDSRELDLLKKLLGVSGGPSEMKVDRPAEVPAAPQARDLRSSLIKLVSAACAVLGFVGVSFEIYLYYSPAETVSHTPSLGLTSAGALLFVGGILILLRRK
;
A
#
# COMPACT_ATOMS: atom_id res chain seq x y z
N MET A 1 8.86 -8.59 0.74
CA MET A 1 9.10 -7.18 1.07
C MET A 1 9.86 -7.09 2.39
N THR A 2 10.89 -6.24 2.45
CA THR A 2 11.59 -5.88 3.69
C THR A 2 11.10 -4.52 4.17
N ASN A 3 10.40 -4.50 5.31
CA ASN A 3 9.87 -3.26 5.89
C ASN A 3 10.93 -2.56 6.72
N CYS A 4 10.86 -1.23 6.76
CA CYS A 4 11.74 -0.43 7.61
C CYS A 4 11.51 -0.75 9.09
N PRO A 5 12.56 -0.98 9.89
CA PRO A 5 12.43 -1.25 11.32
C PRO A 5 11.96 -0.04 12.14
N LYS A 6 12.17 1.19 11.65
CA LYS A 6 11.65 2.43 12.27
C LYS A 6 10.26 2.84 11.73
N CYS A 7 9.96 2.51 10.47
CA CYS A 7 8.72 2.87 9.79
C CYS A 7 8.01 1.59 9.30
N PRO A 8 7.19 0.93 10.12
CA PRO A 8 6.59 -0.36 9.77
C PRO A 8 5.71 -0.35 8.50
N SER A 9 5.17 0.83 8.16
CA SER A 9 4.35 1.08 6.96
C SER A 9 5.15 1.31 5.69
N GLU A 10 6.47 1.50 5.77
CA GLU A 10 7.33 1.79 4.61
C GLU A 10 8.15 0.56 4.23
N THR A 11 8.23 0.29 2.92
CA THR A 11 9.07 -0.79 2.36
C THR A 11 10.42 -0.20 1.93
N LEU A 12 11.51 -0.92 2.22
CA LEU A 12 12.84 -0.52 1.81
C LEU A 12 13.00 -0.63 0.28
N VAL A 13 13.64 0.37 -0.31
CA VAL A 13 13.84 0.50 -1.75
C VAL A 13 15.30 0.24 -2.09
N LYS A 14 15.53 -0.77 -2.94
CA LYS A 14 16.87 -1.10 -3.45
C LYS A 14 17.36 -0.02 -4.40
N THR A 15 18.48 0.59 -4.04
CA THR A 15 19.08 1.74 -4.71
C THR A 15 20.59 1.52 -4.82
N SER A 16 21.14 1.53 -6.02
CA SER A 16 22.58 1.28 -6.27
C SER A 16 23.37 2.57 -6.49
N VAL A 17 23.16 3.60 -5.64
CA VAL A 17 23.69 4.95 -5.93
C VAL A 17 25.05 5.21 -5.28
N LEU A 18 25.37 4.58 -4.15
CA LEU A 18 26.71 4.67 -3.56
C LEU A 18 27.62 3.54 -4.04
N ALA A 19 28.70 3.90 -4.74
CA ALA A 19 29.83 3.01 -5.05
C ALA A 19 29.46 1.68 -5.76
N ASN A 20 28.35 1.68 -6.53
CA ASN A 20 27.74 0.50 -7.15
C ASN A 20 27.37 -0.63 -6.17
N ILE A 21 27.16 -0.30 -4.89
CA ILE A 21 26.71 -1.25 -3.86
C ILE A 21 25.18 -1.15 -3.79
N PRO A 22 24.45 -2.28 -3.82
CA PRO A 22 23.01 -2.26 -3.65
C PRO A 22 22.68 -1.87 -2.20
N LEU A 23 21.97 -0.75 -1.99
CA LEU A 23 21.57 -0.29 -0.67
C LEU A 23 20.05 -0.29 -0.53
N ASP A 24 19.55 -0.74 0.61
CA ASP A 24 18.13 -0.76 0.93
C ASP A 24 17.77 0.51 1.72
N ILE A 25 17.12 1.49 1.08
CA ILE A 25 16.84 2.82 1.67
C ILE A 25 15.35 2.96 2.01
N CYS A 26 15.03 3.48 3.20
CA CYS A 26 13.67 3.82 3.59
C CYS A 26 13.26 5.20 3.04
N PRO A 27 12.17 5.33 2.27
CA PRO A 27 11.71 6.63 1.76
C PRO A 27 11.12 7.53 2.85
N GLY A 28 10.68 6.98 3.98
CA GLY A 28 10.05 7.75 5.06
C GLY A 28 11.03 8.39 6.04
N CYS A 29 12.06 7.65 6.47
CA CYS A 29 13.03 8.12 7.47
C CYS A 29 14.47 8.26 6.94
N SER A 30 14.70 7.97 5.65
CA SER A 30 16.02 7.97 5.01
C SER A 30 17.07 7.09 5.71
N GLY A 31 16.62 6.10 6.49
CA GLY A 31 17.49 5.09 7.08
C GLY A 31 17.92 4.07 6.04
N ILE A 32 19.12 3.53 6.20
CA ILE A 32 19.76 2.61 5.26
C ILE A 32 19.99 1.27 5.94
N TRP A 33 19.55 0.21 5.28
CA TRP A 33 19.90 -1.16 5.60
C TRP A 33 21.05 -1.62 4.72
N PHE A 34 22.08 -2.17 5.37
CA PHE A 34 23.21 -2.83 4.75
C PHE A 34 23.09 -4.34 5.00
N ASP A 35 23.04 -5.14 3.95
CA ASP A 35 23.21 -6.58 4.08
C ASP A 35 24.65 -6.93 4.49
N LYS A 36 24.85 -8.18 4.90
CA LYS A 36 26.13 -8.67 5.41
C LYS A 36 27.24 -8.44 4.38
N GLY A 37 28.26 -7.66 4.73
CA GLY A 37 29.41 -7.38 3.88
C GLY A 37 29.31 -6.10 3.04
N GLU A 38 28.11 -5.52 2.87
CA GLU A 38 27.92 -4.33 2.03
C GLU A 38 28.54 -3.08 2.67
N LEU A 39 28.41 -2.94 4.00
CA LEU A 39 29.02 -1.83 4.73
C LEU A 39 30.55 -1.96 4.71
N GLU A 40 31.08 -3.16 4.89
CA GLU A 40 32.51 -3.45 4.77
C GLU A 40 33.05 -3.10 3.37
N GLU A 41 32.30 -3.42 2.31
CA GLU A 41 32.66 -3.08 0.94
C GLU A 41 32.65 -1.56 0.71
N LEU A 42 31.64 -0.85 1.23
CA LEU A 42 31.56 0.61 1.17
C LEU A 42 32.76 1.28 1.85
N LEU A 43 33.15 0.78 3.04
CA LEU A 43 34.30 1.28 3.80
C LEU A 43 35.63 1.02 3.08
N LYS A 44 35.79 -0.17 2.49
CA LYS A 44 36.98 -0.51 1.70
C LYS A 44 37.14 0.43 0.49
N LYS A 45 36.05 0.72 -0.22
CA LYS A 45 36.06 1.62 -1.38
C LYS A 45 36.32 3.08 -1.03
N SER A 46 35.85 3.56 0.11
CA SER A 46 35.91 4.98 0.49
C SER A 46 37.23 5.42 1.13
N GLN A 47 37.92 4.56 1.87
CA GLN A 47 39.12 4.95 2.62
C GLN A 47 40.28 3.95 2.59
N GLY A 48 40.17 2.81 1.89
CA GLY A 48 41.13 1.71 2.07
C GLY A 48 41.16 1.19 3.51
N TYR A 49 40.16 1.56 4.32
CA TYR A 49 39.98 1.10 5.68
C TYR A 49 39.67 -0.40 5.60
N ASN A 50 40.51 -1.21 6.26
CA ASN A 50 40.31 -2.66 6.36
C ASN A 50 39.86 -2.99 7.78
N PRO A 51 38.59 -2.74 8.14
CA PRO A 51 38.10 -3.11 9.46
C PRO A 51 38.17 -4.63 9.57
N LYS A 52 39.07 -5.12 10.41
CA LYS A 52 39.05 -6.51 10.87
C LYS A 52 37.79 -6.67 11.71
N ASN A 53 36.74 -7.23 11.10
CA ASN A 53 35.39 -7.40 11.66
C ASN A 53 34.74 -6.10 12.17
N LEU A 54 33.63 -5.70 11.55
CA LEU A 54 32.74 -4.65 12.06
C LEU A 54 31.96 -5.11 13.30
N GLU A 55 32.68 -5.52 14.34
CA GLU A 55 32.10 -5.86 15.64
C GLU A 55 31.66 -4.59 16.38
N LEU A 56 30.57 -4.72 17.12
CA LEU A 56 30.04 -3.61 17.89
C LEU A 56 30.88 -3.38 19.15
N ILE A 57 31.15 -2.12 19.45
CA ILE A 57 31.72 -1.66 20.70
C ILE A 57 30.57 -1.55 21.71
N ASN A 58 30.68 -2.28 22.81
CA ASN A 58 29.68 -2.32 23.90
C ASN A 58 28.25 -2.69 23.42
N PRO A 59 28.06 -3.87 22.79
CA PRO A 59 26.77 -4.27 22.25
C PRO A 59 25.73 -4.51 23.34
N LYS A 60 24.53 -3.96 23.16
CA LYS A 60 23.38 -4.17 24.02
C LYS A 60 22.22 -4.77 23.23
N ALA A 61 21.49 -5.73 23.81
CA ALA A 61 20.35 -6.39 23.16
C ALA A 61 19.05 -5.55 23.19
N GLU A 62 19.17 -4.26 22.92
CA GLU A 62 18.10 -3.25 22.97
C GLU A 62 17.78 -2.60 21.63
N GLY A 63 18.41 -3.08 20.55
CA GLY A 63 18.20 -2.56 19.20
C GLY A 63 16.86 -2.96 18.57
N LEU A 64 16.66 -2.48 17.35
CA LEU A 64 15.44 -2.68 16.56
C LEU A 64 15.27 -4.14 16.07
N ALA A 65 14.10 -4.48 15.54
CA ALA A 65 13.87 -5.76 14.89
C ALA A 65 14.53 -5.81 13.51
N CYS A 66 15.26 -6.88 13.20
CA CYS A 66 15.93 -7.03 11.91
C CYS A 66 14.89 -7.09 10.75
N PRO A 67 15.02 -6.28 9.69
CA PRO A 67 14.08 -6.30 8.58
C PRO A 67 14.08 -7.64 7.81
N ARG A 68 15.22 -8.35 7.78
CA ARG A 68 15.43 -9.63 7.09
C ARG A 68 14.92 -10.84 7.89
N CYS A 69 15.43 -11.05 9.11
CA CYS A 69 15.15 -12.25 9.92
C CYS A 69 14.22 -12.03 11.12
N LYS A 70 13.80 -10.78 11.38
CA LYS A 70 12.92 -10.37 12.50
C LYS A 70 13.51 -10.56 13.90
N THR A 71 14.72 -11.11 14.04
CA THR A 71 15.44 -11.16 15.32
C THR A 71 15.77 -9.76 15.84
N LYS A 72 15.75 -9.59 17.17
CA LYS A 72 16.18 -8.35 17.83
C LYS A 72 17.67 -8.09 17.60
N MET A 73 18.01 -6.88 17.15
CA MET A 73 19.37 -6.49 16.85
C MET A 73 20.10 -5.99 18.10
N SER A 74 21.43 -6.08 18.07
CA SER A 74 22.27 -5.46 19.08
C SER A 74 22.53 -4.00 18.71
N HIS A 75 22.34 -3.10 19.67
CA HIS A 75 22.67 -1.68 19.55
C HIS A 75 24.05 -1.43 20.15
N GLY A 76 24.93 -0.70 19.46
CA GLY A 76 26.27 -0.41 19.96
C GLY A 76 27.10 0.46 19.02
N GLY A 77 28.29 0.85 19.45
CA GLY A 77 29.20 1.67 18.63
C GLY A 77 29.81 0.89 17.47
N LEU A 78 30.03 1.53 16.33
CA LEU A 78 30.64 0.95 15.14
C LEU A 78 31.80 1.83 14.67
N VAL A 79 33.01 1.27 14.55
CA VAL A 79 34.27 1.99 14.27
C VAL A 79 34.66 2.99 15.37
N ASN A 80 33.70 3.71 15.94
CA ASN A 80 33.82 4.65 17.04
C ASN A 80 32.64 4.42 18.01
N PRO A 81 32.86 4.47 19.35
CA PRO A 81 31.78 4.40 20.34
C PRO A 81 30.61 5.38 20.14
N LEU A 82 30.84 6.51 19.46
CA LEU A 82 29.82 7.54 19.20
C LEU A 82 28.93 7.24 17.99
N LEU A 83 29.40 6.41 17.06
CA LEU A 83 28.61 5.97 15.92
C LEU A 83 27.81 4.75 16.34
N LEU A 84 26.70 4.99 17.03
CA LEU A 84 25.79 3.93 17.46
C LEU A 84 25.02 3.39 16.25
N VAL A 85 24.97 2.08 16.08
CA VAL A 85 24.23 1.41 15.00
C VAL A 85 23.53 0.16 15.55
N ASP A 86 22.58 -0.38 14.79
CA ASP A 86 21.97 -1.67 15.10
C ASP A 86 22.53 -2.77 14.19
N LYS A 87 23.15 -3.80 14.76
CA LYS A 87 23.66 -4.97 14.02
C LYS A 87 22.88 -6.23 14.38
N CYS A 88 22.45 -6.96 13.36
CA CYS A 88 21.83 -8.26 13.54
C CYS A 88 22.88 -9.36 13.73
N GLN A 89 22.84 -10.07 14.86
CA GLN A 89 23.75 -11.19 15.13
C GLN A 89 23.41 -12.45 14.32
N SER A 90 22.16 -12.59 13.86
CA SER A 90 21.72 -13.78 13.09
C SER A 90 22.11 -13.71 11.62
N CYS A 91 21.80 -12.60 10.93
CA CYS A 91 22.09 -12.46 9.50
C CYS A 91 23.32 -11.61 9.18
N GLY A 92 23.86 -10.86 10.16
CA GLY A 92 25.02 -9.99 9.97
C GLY A 92 24.73 -8.65 9.30
N GLY A 93 23.46 -8.32 9.06
CA GLY A 93 23.08 -7.01 8.49
C GLY A 93 23.14 -5.87 9.51
N VAL A 94 23.30 -4.65 9.01
CA VAL A 94 23.49 -3.44 9.81
C VAL A 94 22.48 -2.38 9.39
N TRP A 95 21.86 -1.74 10.36
CA TRP A 95 20.97 -0.60 10.16
C TRP A 95 21.64 0.70 10.62
N LEU A 96 21.66 1.69 9.73
CA LEU A 96 22.09 3.06 10.04
C LEU A 96 20.93 4.01 9.79
N ASP A 97 20.66 4.89 10.76
CA ASP A 97 19.75 6.01 10.55
C ASP A 97 20.40 7.16 9.77
N SER A 98 19.59 8.13 9.34
CA SER A 98 20.07 9.25 8.52
C SER A 98 21.14 10.08 9.23
N ARG A 99 21.06 10.24 10.56
CA ARG A 99 22.01 11.03 11.35
C ARG A 99 23.30 10.26 11.61
N GLU A 100 23.19 8.95 11.82
CA GLU A 100 24.33 8.03 11.95
C GLU A 100 25.12 7.97 10.63
N LEU A 101 24.43 7.97 9.49
CA LEU A 101 25.06 8.03 8.17
C LEU A 101 25.86 9.33 7.98
N ASP A 102 25.32 10.47 8.42
CA ASP A 102 26.04 11.74 8.36
C ASP A 102 27.29 11.74 9.23
N LEU A 103 27.21 11.15 10.42
CA LEU A 103 28.35 10.97 11.30
C LEU A 103 29.40 10.05 10.67
N LEU A 104 28.97 8.95 10.05
CA LEU A 104 29.84 8.04 9.32
C LEU A 104 30.57 8.77 8.19
N LYS A 105 29.87 9.55 7.35
CA LYS A 105 30.49 10.34 6.27
C LYS A 105 31.54 11.33 6.79
N LYS A 106 31.24 12.01 7.90
CA LYS A 106 32.18 12.95 8.55
C LYS A 106 33.41 12.24 9.09
N LEU A 107 33.23 11.11 9.77
CA LEU A 107 34.32 10.29 10.29
C LEU A 107 35.20 9.72 9.17
N LEU A 108 34.59 9.38 8.04
CA LEU A 108 35.29 8.90 6.85
C LEU A 108 35.86 10.01 5.96
N GLY A 109 35.83 11.28 6.39
CA GLY A 109 36.40 12.39 5.62
C GLY A 109 35.87 12.51 4.19
N VAL A 110 34.70 11.93 3.89
CA VAL A 110 34.06 12.00 2.57
C VAL A 110 33.32 13.34 2.50
N SER A 111 34.08 14.42 2.43
CA SER A 111 33.57 15.77 2.18
C SER A 111 33.34 15.94 0.68
N GLY A 112 32.16 15.56 0.17
CA GLY A 112 31.87 15.80 -1.25
C GLY A 112 30.65 15.11 -1.87
N GLY A 113 29.89 14.29 -1.14
CA GLY A 113 28.63 13.74 -1.63
C GLY A 113 27.43 14.60 -1.22
N PRO A 114 26.37 14.72 -2.04
CA PRO A 114 25.15 15.42 -1.64
C PRO A 114 24.64 14.88 -0.30
N SER A 115 24.36 15.81 0.61
CA SER A 115 23.92 15.57 2.00
C SER A 115 22.57 14.85 2.06
N GLU A 116 21.83 14.87 0.96
CA GLU A 116 20.45 14.40 0.87
C GLU A 116 20.33 13.45 -0.33
N MET A 117 20.39 12.14 -0.07
CA MET A 117 20.03 11.12 -1.05
C MET A 117 18.52 10.92 -0.96
N LYS A 118 17.75 11.84 -1.54
CA LYS A 118 16.29 11.73 -1.57
C LYS A 118 15.93 10.62 -2.55
N VAL A 119 15.65 9.44 -2.03
CA VAL A 119 15.07 8.35 -2.82
C VAL A 119 13.59 8.68 -2.97
N ASP A 120 13.18 8.98 -4.20
CA ASP A 120 11.77 9.18 -4.50
C ASP A 120 11.02 7.90 -4.11
N ARG A 121 9.94 8.07 -3.34
CA ARG A 121 9.04 6.96 -3.01
C ARG A 121 8.64 6.32 -4.34
N PRO A 122 8.82 4.98 -4.52
CA PRO A 122 8.30 4.30 -5.68
C PRO A 122 6.85 4.71 -5.84
N ALA A 123 6.46 5.14 -7.05
CA ALA A 123 5.10 5.58 -7.32
C ALA A 123 4.16 4.54 -6.70
N GLU A 124 3.25 5.02 -5.85
CA GLU A 124 2.28 4.19 -5.15
C GLU A 124 1.66 3.29 -6.22
N VAL A 125 1.90 1.97 -6.12
CA VAL A 125 1.40 1.03 -7.13
C VAL A 125 -0.09 1.30 -7.20
N PRO A 126 -0.62 1.82 -8.33
CA PRO A 126 -1.99 2.27 -8.39
C PRO A 126 -2.83 1.10 -7.93
N ALA A 127 -3.62 1.35 -6.88
CA ALA A 127 -4.43 0.35 -6.22
C ALA A 127 -5.08 -0.52 -7.30
N ALA A 128 -4.84 -1.84 -7.22
CA ALA A 128 -5.27 -2.78 -8.23
C ALA A 128 -6.70 -2.42 -8.67
N PRO A 129 -6.97 -2.36 -9.99
CA PRO A 129 -8.26 -1.88 -10.50
C PRO A 129 -9.37 -2.62 -9.77
N GLN A 130 -10.21 -1.85 -9.07
CA GLN A 130 -11.24 -2.40 -8.21
C GLN A 130 -12.05 -3.42 -9.00
N ALA A 131 -12.09 -4.65 -8.50
CA ALA A 131 -12.77 -5.75 -9.17
C ALA A 131 -14.21 -5.30 -9.49
N ARG A 132 -14.56 -5.38 -10.76
CA ARG A 132 -15.86 -4.99 -11.29
C ARG A 132 -16.91 -5.77 -10.52
N ASP A 133 -17.67 -5.11 -9.65
CA ASP A 133 -18.72 -5.74 -8.84
C ASP A 133 -19.89 -6.13 -9.75
N LEU A 134 -19.74 -7.28 -10.44
CA LEU A 134 -20.71 -7.81 -11.38
C LEU A 134 -22.09 -7.97 -10.74
N ARG A 135 -22.13 -8.26 -9.44
CA ARG A 135 -23.36 -8.37 -8.65
C ARG A 135 -24.08 -7.02 -8.57
N SER A 136 -23.36 -5.93 -8.31
CA SER A 136 -23.92 -4.57 -8.35
C SER A 136 -24.47 -4.19 -9.73
N SER A 137 -23.74 -4.52 -10.79
CA SER A 137 -24.18 -4.27 -12.17
C SER A 137 -25.43 -5.07 -12.55
N LEU A 138 -25.50 -6.35 -12.15
CA LEU A 138 -26.68 -7.20 -12.37
C LEU A 138 -27.90 -6.68 -11.58
N ILE A 139 -27.72 -6.25 -10.33
CA ILE A 139 -28.80 -5.69 -9.51
C ILE A 139 -29.38 -4.44 -10.18
N LYS A 140 -28.54 -3.54 -10.70
CA LYS A 140 -28.99 -2.33 -11.41
C LYS A 140 -29.79 -2.66 -12.67
N LEU A 141 -29.30 -3.60 -13.47
CA LEU A 141 -29.96 -4.02 -14.71
C LEU A 141 -31.34 -4.64 -14.43
N VAL A 142 -31.42 -5.53 -13.44
CA VAL A 142 -32.70 -6.13 -13.01
C VAL A 142 -33.65 -5.07 -12.46
N SER A 143 -33.18 -4.14 -11.63
CA SER A 143 -34.04 -3.07 -11.09
C SER A 143 -34.56 -2.11 -12.18
N ALA A 144 -33.75 -1.82 -13.20
CA ALA A 144 -34.18 -1.01 -14.35
C ALA A 144 -35.23 -1.74 -15.19
N ALA A 145 -35.05 -3.05 -15.43
CA ALA A 145 -36.03 -3.87 -16.12
C ALA A 145 -37.36 -3.94 -15.35
N CYS A 146 -37.33 -4.12 -14.02
CA CYS A 146 -38.53 -4.08 -13.19
C CYS A 146 -39.25 -2.74 -13.25
N ALA A 147 -38.51 -1.61 -13.25
CA ALA A 147 -39.10 -0.30 -13.38
C ALA A 147 -39.79 -0.11 -14.75
N VAL A 148 -39.13 -0.48 -15.85
CA VAL A 148 -39.72 -0.38 -17.19
C VAL A 148 -40.96 -1.26 -17.33
N LEU A 149 -40.90 -2.52 -16.88
CA LEU A 149 -42.04 -3.45 -16.94
C LEU A 149 -43.21 -2.96 -16.08
N GLY A 150 -42.94 -2.43 -14.88
CA GLY A 150 -43.96 -1.81 -14.03
C GLY A 150 -44.63 -0.61 -14.70
N PHE A 151 -43.84 0.27 -15.33
CA PHE A 151 -44.35 1.45 -16.03
C PHE A 151 -45.21 1.08 -17.25
N VAL A 152 -44.77 0.11 -18.06
CA VAL A 152 -45.53 -0.38 -19.22
C VAL A 152 -46.83 -1.05 -18.77
N GLY A 153 -46.78 -1.87 -17.72
CA GLY A 153 -47.97 -2.51 -17.16
C GLY A 153 -49.02 -1.51 -16.67
N VAL A 154 -48.61 -0.50 -15.90
CA VAL A 154 -49.51 0.56 -15.43
C VAL A 154 -50.06 1.36 -16.62
N SER A 155 -49.23 1.70 -17.60
CA SER A 155 -49.67 2.44 -18.79
C SER A 155 -50.67 1.65 -19.64
N PHE A 156 -50.48 0.33 -19.78
CA PHE A 156 -51.40 -0.56 -20.49
C PHE A 156 -52.74 -0.71 -19.78
N GLU A 157 -52.74 -0.86 -18.46
CA GLU A 157 -53.98 -0.89 -17.66
C GLU A 157 -54.74 0.44 -17.75
N ILE A 158 -54.03 1.58 -17.71
CA ILE A 158 -54.65 2.89 -17.93
C ILE A 158 -55.27 2.97 -19.33
N TYR A 159 -54.57 2.47 -20.36
CA TYR A 159 -55.10 2.42 -21.72
C TYR A 159 -56.37 1.57 -21.81
N LEU A 160 -56.40 0.39 -21.18
CA LEU A 160 -57.59 -0.45 -21.11
C LEU A 160 -58.75 0.24 -20.38
N TYR A 161 -58.47 0.95 -19.29
CA TYR A 161 -59.49 1.70 -18.55
C TYR A 161 -60.19 2.78 -19.41
N TYR A 162 -59.44 3.45 -20.29
CA TYR A 162 -59.98 4.47 -21.18
C TYR A 162 -60.49 3.92 -22.54
N SER A 163 -60.36 2.62 -22.79
CA SER A 163 -60.79 2.00 -24.05
C SER A 163 -62.32 1.82 -24.07
N PRO A 164 -63.02 2.14 -25.17
CA PRO A 164 -64.47 2.06 -25.25
C PRO A 164 -64.98 0.61 -25.10
N ALA A 165 -66.11 0.44 -24.41
CA ALA A 165 -66.64 -0.83 -23.88
C ALA A 165 -66.98 -1.93 -24.91
N GLU A 166 -66.84 -1.68 -26.22
CA GLU A 166 -67.17 -2.66 -27.25
C GLU A 166 -66.05 -3.67 -27.56
N THR A 167 -64.83 -3.49 -27.03
CA THR A 167 -63.65 -4.28 -27.44
C THR A 167 -63.00 -5.12 -26.36
N VAL A 168 -63.38 -5.01 -25.07
CA VAL A 168 -62.65 -5.69 -23.97
C VAL A 168 -63.60 -6.19 -22.88
N SER A 169 -63.63 -7.52 -22.66
CA SER A 169 -64.47 -8.20 -21.66
C SER A 169 -63.74 -8.49 -20.33
N HIS A 170 -62.63 -7.80 -20.04
CA HIS A 170 -61.84 -8.01 -18.84
C HIS A 170 -62.04 -6.88 -17.84
N THR A 171 -62.58 -7.21 -16.66
CA THR A 171 -62.55 -6.32 -15.49
C THR A 171 -61.09 -6.05 -15.11
N PRO A 172 -60.65 -4.77 -14.99
CA PRO A 172 -59.30 -4.47 -14.55
C PRO A 172 -59.12 -5.04 -13.14
N SER A 173 -58.27 -6.07 -13.02
CA SER A 173 -58.06 -6.72 -11.73
C SER A 173 -57.21 -5.80 -10.86
N LEU A 174 -57.75 -5.37 -9.71
CA LEU A 174 -57.06 -4.54 -8.72
C LEU A 174 -55.68 -5.13 -8.30
N GLY A 175 -55.53 -6.45 -8.42
CA GLY A 175 -54.27 -7.16 -8.18
C GLY A 175 -53.17 -6.79 -9.18
N LEU A 176 -53.48 -6.65 -10.47
CA LEU A 176 -52.46 -6.43 -11.51
C LEU A 176 -51.92 -5.00 -11.51
N THR A 177 -52.79 -4.02 -11.23
CA THR A 177 -52.39 -2.60 -11.10
C THR A 177 -51.51 -2.37 -9.88
N SER A 178 -51.85 -2.99 -8.75
CA SER A 178 -51.07 -2.90 -7.51
C SER A 178 -49.68 -3.55 -7.66
N ALA A 179 -49.59 -4.68 -8.36
CA ALA A 179 -48.33 -5.34 -8.68
C ALA A 179 -47.42 -4.49 -9.59
N GLY A 180 -47.97 -3.88 -10.64
CA GLY A 180 -47.21 -3.00 -11.54
C GLY A 180 -46.63 -1.77 -10.83
N ALA A 181 -47.43 -1.14 -9.96
CA ALA A 181 -46.99 0.00 -9.17
C ALA A 181 -45.86 -0.36 -8.19
N LEU A 182 -45.95 -1.51 -7.51
CA LEU A 182 -44.91 -1.99 -6.60
C LEU A 182 -43.59 -2.29 -7.31
N LEU A 183 -43.65 -2.88 -8.52
CA LEU A 183 -42.45 -3.12 -9.33
C LEU A 183 -41.79 -1.82 -9.79
N PHE A 184 -42.59 -0.82 -10.17
CA PHE A 184 -42.09 0.50 -10.57
C PHE A 184 -41.39 1.23 -9.42
N VAL A 185 -42.06 1.37 -8.29
CA VAL A 185 -41.54 2.09 -7.11
C VAL A 185 -40.34 1.34 -6.52
N GLY A 186 -40.42 0.00 -6.40
CA GLY A 186 -39.32 -0.82 -5.89
C GLY A 186 -38.06 -0.75 -6.75
N GLY A 187 -38.21 -0.81 -8.08
CA GLY A 187 -37.09 -0.65 -9.02
C GLY A 187 -36.40 0.70 -8.90
N ILE A 188 -37.18 1.79 -8.82
CA ILE A 188 -36.65 3.16 -8.66
C ILE A 188 -35.93 3.33 -7.32
N LEU A 189 -36.51 2.87 -6.21
CA LEU A 189 -35.90 3.01 -4.88
C LEU A 189 -34.55 2.28 -4.78
N ILE A 190 -34.42 1.12 -5.43
CA ILE A 190 -33.16 0.37 -5.47
C ILE A 190 -32.13 1.08 -6.35
N LEU A 191 -32.54 1.70 -7.47
CA LEU A 191 -31.66 2.51 -8.32
C LEU A 191 -31.19 3.81 -7.62
N LEU A 192 -32.04 4.41 -6.78
CA LEU A 192 -31.73 5.64 -6.05
C LEU A 192 -30.93 5.42 -4.77
N ARG A 193 -30.84 4.19 -4.25
CA ARG A 193 -29.94 3.85 -3.15
C ARG A 193 -28.49 3.94 -3.63
N ARG A 194 -27.88 5.12 -3.48
CA ARG A 194 -26.44 5.33 -3.63
C ARG A 194 -25.68 4.56 -2.54
N LYS A 195 -24.61 3.88 -2.94
CA LYS A 195 -23.55 3.37 -2.06
C LYS A 195 -22.70 4.54 -1.58
#